data_AF-A0A816KSE4-F1
#
_entry.id   AF-A0A816KSE4-F1
#
_cell.length_a   1.000
_cell.length_b   1.000
_cell.length_c   1.000
_cell.angle_alpha   90.00
_cell.angle_beta   90.00
_cell.angle_gamma   90.00
#
_symmetry.space_group_name_H-M   'P 1'
#
loop_
_entity.id
_entity.type
_entity.pdbx_description
1 polymer ?
#
loop_
_entity_poly.entity_id
_entity_poly.type
_entity_poly.pdbx_seq_one_letter_code
_entity_poly.pdbx_strand_id
1 'polypeptide(L)'
;MESKSTYGAIRRNPRLVRYYPYTTGNSSAVKEEMKKEVIQLGVKLSVSVVESMFLLCDDIRTMLFFCYKLWRGYNPRPYPVLERLLRVMHCVYLRDIKPKKRVFKNYGQSVQWRLISTTWEDFSNGVMVMHRLVRILRRKGRSYDDRLLFSAIEKYKQVLKRLDDKLRSKKNVSEKNGFMRETIEPNIYDLWKSIFDEEAKETTYTLKEIRNSIISGIFDPISGKPIHRKIRALPSHTPYILGIDFPKQELKEEVVKLGIELSLLVAQSMFFMRDDDYRSTLWFYLKLWIDATKDRDQDSPVAERLLYVNYDIKPKDKEFENDDARWVQSKVIRTTRKDFAAGIRDLDRLVTILRGEGSYSDGREITSRIEEALKRIDDKLRCTKKNSEENGFAREVMESNILEVWRSLFDKNAKEAWKPRVMRRIVSLTDICKPLLEKTL
;
A
#
# COMPACT_ATOMS: atom_id res chain seq x y z
N MET A 1 32.63 32.33 -8.06
CA MET A 1 32.15 31.00 -8.45
C MET A 1 32.19 30.13 -7.21
N GLU A 2 31.03 29.85 -6.62
CA GLU A 2 30.78 28.62 -5.87
C GLU A 2 29.28 28.57 -5.54
N SER A 3 28.66 27.51 -6.04
CA SER A 3 27.23 27.29 -6.16
C SER A 3 26.63 26.78 -4.85
N LYS A 4 25.69 27.53 -4.29
CA LYS A 4 24.76 27.02 -3.27
C LYS A 4 23.81 26.01 -3.91
N SER A 5 23.95 24.74 -3.55
CA SER A 5 22.96 23.70 -3.88
C SER A 5 21.90 23.64 -2.79
N THR A 6 20.72 24.15 -3.10
CA THR A 6 19.50 24.09 -2.29
C THR A 6 18.84 22.72 -2.51
N TYR A 7 19.15 21.72 -1.69
CA TYR A 7 18.35 20.51 -1.65
C TYR A 7 17.04 20.78 -0.89
N GLY A 8 15.95 20.82 -1.65
CA GLY A 8 14.60 20.99 -1.15
C GLY A 8 14.25 19.93 -0.11
N ALA A 9 13.70 20.39 1.01
CA ALA A 9 13.19 19.58 2.09
C ALA A 9 12.10 18.63 1.55
N ILE A 10 12.44 17.35 1.40
CA ILE A 10 11.45 16.29 1.25
C ILE A 10 10.72 16.22 2.59
N ARG A 11 9.50 16.77 2.66
CA ARG A 11 8.55 16.46 3.75
C ARG A 11 8.30 14.95 3.71
N ARG A 12 9.05 14.19 4.51
CA ARG A 12 8.83 12.76 4.75
C ARG A 12 7.90 12.58 5.94
N ASN A 13 7.07 11.55 5.82
CA ASN A 13 5.92 11.23 6.65
C ASN A 13 6.38 10.84 8.07
N PRO A 14 6.06 11.61 9.12
CA PRO A 14 6.42 11.21 10.47
C PRO A 14 5.36 10.21 10.97
N ARG A 15 5.80 9.09 11.58
CA ARG A 15 5.03 8.08 12.37
C ARG A 15 4.76 6.72 11.71
N LEU A 16 5.77 6.06 11.13
CA LEU A 16 5.55 4.74 10.52
C LEU A 16 5.36 3.57 11.50
N VAL A 17 5.74 3.68 12.78
CA VAL A 17 5.25 2.80 13.84
C VAL A 17 5.15 3.57 15.16
N ARG A 18 4.00 4.19 15.39
CA ARG A 18 3.49 4.34 16.76
C ARG A 18 2.15 3.63 16.73
N TYR A 19 2.08 2.53 17.48
CA TYR A 19 0.89 1.71 17.72
C TYR A 19 -0.35 2.19 17.05
N TYR A 20 -0.80 1.41 16.05
CA TYR A 20 -2.09 1.60 15.41
C TYR A 20 -3.13 1.87 16.52
N PRO A 21 -3.62 3.11 16.68
CA PRO A 21 -4.42 3.49 17.83
C PRO A 21 -5.86 3.15 17.54
N TYR A 22 -6.17 1.88 17.32
CA TYR A 22 -7.54 1.46 17.08
C TYR A 22 -7.79 0.19 17.88
N THR A 23 -8.00 0.43 19.18
CA THR A 23 -8.92 -0.37 19.97
C THR A 23 -10.11 -0.75 19.09
N THR A 24 -10.48 -2.02 19.14
CA THR A 24 -11.75 -2.64 18.74
C THR A 24 -12.96 -1.70 18.91
N GLY A 25 -13.09 -0.71 18.04
CA GLY A 25 -14.04 0.39 18.14
C GLY A 25 -14.89 0.39 16.88
N ASN A 26 -16.16 0.04 17.05
CA ASN A 26 -17.23 -0.04 16.05
C ASN A 26 -16.76 -0.17 14.59
N SER A 27 -16.56 -1.41 14.14
CA SER A 27 -16.29 -1.78 12.73
C SER A 27 -17.27 -1.16 11.72
N SER A 28 -18.45 -0.75 12.18
CA SER A 28 -19.44 -0.02 11.37
C SER A 28 -18.97 1.38 10.98
N ALA A 29 -18.38 2.17 11.89
CA ALA A 29 -17.98 3.55 11.62
C ALA A 29 -16.82 3.61 10.60
N VAL A 30 -15.82 2.74 10.76
CA VAL A 30 -14.69 2.59 9.83
C VAL A 30 -15.18 2.19 8.44
N LYS A 31 -16.13 1.26 8.37
CA LYS A 31 -16.71 0.82 7.10
C LYS A 31 -17.49 1.94 6.40
N GLU A 32 -18.21 2.78 7.15
CA GLU A 32 -18.90 3.95 6.58
C GLU A 32 -17.93 5.02 6.08
N GLU A 33 -16.81 5.24 6.77
CA GLU A 33 -15.73 6.11 6.29
C GLU A 33 -15.14 5.59 4.97
N MET A 34 -14.83 4.29 4.89
CA MET A 34 -14.36 3.66 3.66
C MET A 34 -15.37 3.77 2.52
N LYS A 35 -16.68 3.63 2.79
CA LYS A 35 -17.72 3.84 1.78
C LYS A 35 -17.71 5.27 1.26
N LYS A 36 -17.63 6.27 2.13
CA LYS A 36 -17.51 7.68 1.72
C LYS A 36 -16.28 7.92 0.86
N GLU A 37 -15.14 7.37 1.25
CA GLU A 37 -13.90 7.47 0.48
C GLU A 37 -14.04 6.81 -0.90
N VAL A 38 -14.61 5.60 -0.95
CA VAL A 38 -14.85 4.90 -2.22
C VAL A 38 -15.82 5.67 -3.12
N ILE A 39 -16.86 6.30 -2.58
CA ILE A 39 -17.73 7.22 -3.34
C ILE A 39 -16.91 8.34 -3.98
N GLN A 40 -16.05 9.02 -3.20
CA GLN A 40 -15.19 10.08 -3.72
C GLN A 40 -14.24 9.60 -4.83
N LEU A 41 -13.69 8.40 -4.70
CA LEU A 41 -12.85 7.80 -5.74
C LEU A 41 -13.66 7.44 -7.00
N GLY A 42 -14.90 7.00 -6.85
CA GLY A 42 -15.85 6.78 -7.94
C GLY A 42 -16.15 8.05 -8.73
N VAL A 43 -16.37 9.16 -8.01
CA VAL A 43 -16.56 10.50 -8.58
C VAL A 43 -15.31 10.93 -9.34
N LYS A 44 -14.12 10.83 -8.73
CA LYS A 44 -12.85 11.17 -9.40
C LYS A 44 -12.64 10.38 -10.69
N LEU A 45 -12.85 9.05 -10.66
CA LEU A 45 -12.77 8.20 -11.86
C LEU A 45 -13.75 8.68 -12.94
N SER A 46 -14.99 8.98 -12.55
CA SER A 46 -16.05 9.44 -13.45
C SER A 46 -15.74 10.80 -14.06
N VAL A 47 -15.18 11.73 -13.29
CA VAL A 47 -14.71 13.04 -13.78
C VAL A 47 -13.60 12.84 -14.81
N SER A 48 -12.63 11.95 -14.59
CA SER A 48 -11.57 11.66 -15.58
C SER A 48 -12.12 11.03 -16.87
N VAL A 49 -13.15 10.18 -16.77
CA VAL A 49 -13.86 9.64 -17.93
C VAL A 49 -14.55 10.76 -18.70
N VAL A 50 -15.24 11.66 -18.00
CA VAL A 50 -15.93 12.79 -18.62
C VAL A 50 -14.96 13.76 -19.27
N GLU A 51 -13.86 14.10 -18.61
CA GLU A 51 -12.79 14.92 -19.20
C GLU A 51 -12.27 14.28 -20.50
N SER A 52 -12.09 12.96 -20.52
CA SER A 52 -11.71 12.22 -21.73
C SER A 52 -12.78 12.28 -22.82
N MET A 53 -14.07 12.26 -22.46
CA MET A 53 -15.15 12.48 -23.42
C MET A 53 -15.06 13.87 -24.06
N PHE A 54 -14.75 14.91 -23.27
CA PHE A 54 -14.52 16.26 -23.79
C PHE A 54 -13.22 16.39 -24.59
N LEU A 55 -12.17 15.61 -24.29
CA LEU A 55 -10.96 15.58 -25.12
C LEU A 55 -11.21 14.93 -26.49
N LEU A 56 -12.05 13.89 -26.53
CA LEU A 56 -12.34 13.12 -27.73
C LEU A 56 -13.51 13.66 -28.57
N CYS A 57 -14.24 14.66 -28.07
CA CYS A 57 -15.46 15.13 -28.74
C CYS A 57 -15.23 15.93 -30.03
N ASP A 58 -13.98 16.14 -30.45
CA ASP A 58 -13.65 16.55 -31.82
C ASP A 58 -14.02 15.48 -32.85
N ASP A 59 -14.12 14.22 -32.43
CA ASP A 59 -14.70 13.11 -33.20
C ASP A 59 -15.63 12.26 -32.33
N ILE A 60 -16.94 12.47 -32.49
CA ILE A 60 -17.97 11.78 -31.70
C ILE A 60 -17.86 10.26 -31.81
N ARG A 61 -17.46 9.73 -32.97
CA ARG A 61 -17.29 8.28 -33.16
C ARG A 61 -16.21 7.71 -32.24
N THR A 62 -15.03 8.34 -32.17
CA THR A 62 -13.94 7.93 -31.28
C THR A 62 -14.36 8.00 -29.82
N MET A 63 -15.02 9.09 -29.41
CA MET A 63 -15.53 9.26 -28.04
C MET A 63 -16.51 8.16 -27.65
N LEU A 64 -17.50 7.87 -28.52
CA LEU A 64 -18.49 6.82 -28.24
C LEU A 64 -17.86 5.42 -28.16
N PHE A 65 -16.89 5.10 -29.02
CA PHE A 65 -16.18 3.83 -28.92
C PHE A 65 -15.30 3.73 -27.67
N PHE A 66 -14.71 4.82 -27.20
CA PHE A 66 -14.02 4.87 -25.92
C PHE A 66 -14.97 4.51 -24.76
N CYS A 67 -16.11 5.21 -24.66
CA CYS A 67 -17.14 4.94 -23.66
C CYS A 67 -17.64 3.50 -23.73
N TYR A 68 -17.90 3.01 -24.95
CA TYR A 68 -18.36 1.65 -25.19
C TYR A 68 -17.35 0.58 -24.75
N LYS A 69 -16.07 0.76 -25.09
CA LYS A 69 -15.01 -0.18 -24.68
C LYS A 69 -14.84 -0.17 -23.16
N LEU A 70 -14.92 0.99 -22.51
CA LEU A 70 -14.82 1.12 -21.05
C LEU A 70 -16.00 0.41 -20.36
N TRP A 71 -17.20 0.53 -20.92
CA TRP A 71 -18.41 -0.10 -20.40
C TRP A 71 -18.50 -1.61 -20.70
N ARG A 72 -18.23 -2.05 -21.94
CA ARG A 72 -18.39 -3.45 -22.39
C ARG A 72 -17.16 -4.34 -22.11
N GLY A 73 -16.01 -3.76 -21.78
CA GLY A 73 -14.74 -4.48 -21.61
C GLY A 73 -14.74 -5.58 -20.52
N TYR A 74 -15.74 -5.62 -19.64
CA TYR A 74 -15.68 -6.38 -18.38
C TYR A 74 -16.90 -7.29 -18.09
N ASN A 75 -17.41 -8.05 -19.08
CA ASN A 75 -18.48 -9.08 -18.92
C ASN A 75 -19.93 -8.52 -18.94
N PRO A 76 -20.97 -9.30 -19.33
CA PRO A 76 -22.34 -8.82 -19.55
C PRO A 76 -23.20 -8.73 -18.28
N ARG A 77 -22.63 -8.91 -17.08
CA ARG A 77 -23.37 -8.78 -15.82
C ARG A 77 -23.40 -7.32 -15.36
N PRO A 78 -24.55 -6.80 -14.91
CA PRO A 78 -24.64 -5.43 -14.42
C PRO A 78 -23.81 -5.29 -13.14
N TYR A 79 -22.68 -4.59 -13.25
CA TYR A 79 -21.92 -4.15 -12.09
C TYR A 79 -22.39 -2.74 -11.71
N PRO A 80 -22.67 -2.47 -10.41
CA PRO A 80 -23.13 -1.15 -9.96
C PRO A 80 -22.23 -0.01 -10.44
N VAL A 81 -20.91 -0.24 -10.45
CA VAL A 81 -19.91 0.71 -10.95
C VAL A 81 -20.08 1.02 -12.45
N LEU A 82 -20.27 -0.01 -13.28
CA LEU A 82 -20.48 0.18 -14.72
C LEU A 82 -21.81 0.87 -15.00
N GLU A 83 -22.83 0.62 -14.20
CA GLU A 83 -24.12 1.30 -14.30
C GLU A 83 -24.03 2.78 -13.95
N ARG A 84 -23.31 3.14 -12.87
CA ARG A 84 -23.06 4.54 -12.53
C ARG A 84 -22.25 5.23 -13.62
N LEU A 85 -21.19 4.60 -14.12
CA LEU A 85 -20.39 5.15 -15.22
C LEU A 85 -21.22 5.33 -16.49
N LEU A 86 -22.08 4.37 -16.84
CA LEU A 86 -22.97 4.48 -18.00
C LEU A 86 -23.95 5.66 -17.84
N ARG A 87 -24.55 5.83 -16.66
CA ARG A 87 -25.43 6.98 -16.37
C ARG A 87 -24.67 8.31 -16.49
N VAL A 88 -23.46 8.40 -15.93
CA VAL A 88 -22.60 9.59 -16.06
C VAL A 88 -22.31 9.91 -17.53
N MET A 89 -21.85 8.92 -18.31
CA MET A 89 -21.56 9.08 -19.74
C MET A 89 -22.79 9.57 -20.50
N HIS A 90 -23.96 8.99 -20.22
CA HIS A 90 -25.21 9.36 -20.87
C HIS A 90 -25.63 10.80 -20.54
N CYS A 91 -25.61 11.18 -19.25
CA CYS A 91 -25.97 12.53 -18.81
C CYS A 91 -25.11 13.59 -19.47
N VAL A 92 -23.79 13.40 -19.47
CA VAL A 92 -22.84 14.36 -20.07
C VAL A 92 -22.98 14.38 -21.59
N TYR A 93 -23.12 13.22 -22.22
CA TYR A 93 -23.30 13.16 -23.67
C TYR A 93 -24.52 13.94 -24.12
N LEU A 94 -25.67 13.72 -23.49
CA LEU A 94 -26.93 14.37 -23.88
C LEU A 94 -26.97 15.86 -23.53
N ARG A 95 -26.48 16.26 -22.36
CA ARG A 95 -26.59 17.64 -21.88
C ARG A 95 -25.51 18.55 -22.47
N ASP A 96 -24.27 18.05 -22.57
CA ASP A 96 -23.11 18.92 -22.76
C ASP A 96 -22.44 18.74 -24.13
N ILE A 97 -22.52 17.55 -24.73
CA ILE A 97 -21.80 17.20 -25.98
C ILE A 97 -22.73 17.22 -27.20
N LYS A 98 -23.83 16.45 -27.17
CA LYS A 98 -24.79 16.28 -28.27
C LYS A 98 -25.40 17.61 -28.75
N PRO A 99 -25.82 18.54 -27.88
CA PRO A 99 -26.45 19.79 -28.31
C PRO A 99 -25.51 20.71 -29.11
N LYS A 100 -24.19 20.57 -28.92
CA LYS A 100 -23.17 21.36 -29.62
C LYS A 100 -22.94 20.89 -31.07
N LYS A 101 -23.73 19.95 -31.59
CA LYS A 101 -23.70 19.40 -32.96
C LYS A 101 -22.28 19.09 -33.47
N ARG A 102 -21.46 18.49 -32.60
CA ARG A 102 -20.05 18.17 -32.91
C ARG A 102 -19.96 17.11 -34.01
N VAL A 103 -18.92 17.21 -34.83
CA VAL A 103 -18.82 16.46 -36.09
C VAL A 103 -18.72 14.94 -35.85
N PHE A 104 -19.60 14.18 -36.51
CA PHE A 104 -19.51 12.73 -36.58
C PHE A 104 -18.79 12.35 -37.88
N LYS A 105 -17.50 11.99 -37.82
CA LYS A 105 -16.74 11.58 -39.02
C LYS A 105 -16.71 10.05 -39.12
N ASN A 106 -17.18 9.51 -40.25
CA ASN A 106 -17.18 8.06 -40.47
C ASN A 106 -15.76 7.46 -40.55
N TYR A 107 -14.74 8.25 -40.86
CA TYR A 107 -13.35 7.78 -40.97
C TYR A 107 -12.35 8.64 -40.17
N GLY A 108 -12.86 9.51 -39.29
CA GLY A 108 -12.03 10.36 -38.45
C GLY A 108 -11.50 9.63 -37.22
N GLN A 109 -10.37 10.10 -36.72
CA GLN A 109 -9.85 9.75 -35.40
C GLN A 109 -9.64 11.07 -34.65
N SER A 110 -10.09 11.13 -33.40
CA SER A 110 -9.82 12.29 -32.54
C SER A 110 -8.31 12.56 -32.48
N VAL A 111 -7.92 13.83 -32.56
CA VAL A 111 -6.52 14.27 -32.43
C VAL A 111 -5.96 13.87 -31.05
N GLN A 112 -6.82 13.81 -30.03
CA GLN A 112 -6.44 13.45 -28.67
C GLN A 112 -6.44 11.94 -28.41
N TRP A 113 -6.80 11.10 -29.39
CA TRP A 113 -6.83 9.64 -29.22
C TRP A 113 -5.50 9.07 -28.72
N ARG A 114 -4.37 9.59 -29.21
CA ARG A 114 -3.04 9.11 -28.81
C ARG A 114 -2.84 9.27 -27.30
N LEU A 115 -3.25 10.39 -26.71
CA LEU A 115 -3.20 10.60 -25.26
C LEU A 115 -4.13 9.62 -24.53
N ILE A 116 -5.38 9.48 -24.97
CA ILE A 116 -6.33 8.56 -24.31
C ILE A 116 -5.88 7.10 -24.40
N SER A 117 -5.19 6.72 -25.46
CA SER A 117 -4.67 5.36 -25.58
C SER A 117 -3.57 5.05 -24.56
N THR A 118 -2.79 6.04 -24.10
CA THR A 118 -1.75 5.84 -23.06
C THR A 118 -2.31 5.88 -21.64
N THR A 119 -3.55 6.33 -21.45
CA THR A 119 -4.28 6.29 -20.17
C THR A 119 -5.19 5.06 -20.05
N TRP A 120 -5.32 4.26 -21.12
CA TRP A 120 -6.25 3.12 -21.14
C TRP A 120 -6.03 2.13 -20.00
N GLU A 121 -4.77 1.81 -19.69
CA GLU A 121 -4.44 0.92 -18.57
C GLU A 121 -4.93 1.47 -17.22
N ASP A 122 -4.78 2.78 -17.00
CA ASP A 122 -5.24 3.44 -15.77
C ASP A 122 -6.76 3.41 -15.65
N PHE A 123 -7.48 3.63 -16.75
CA PHE A 123 -8.93 3.50 -16.81
C PHE A 123 -9.39 2.06 -16.56
N SER A 124 -8.78 1.11 -17.26
CA SER A 124 -9.05 -0.33 -17.14
C SER A 124 -8.89 -0.80 -15.69
N ASN A 125 -7.73 -0.50 -15.11
CA ASN A 125 -7.42 -0.83 -13.73
C ASN A 125 -8.36 -0.09 -12.77
N GLY A 126 -8.64 1.19 -13.01
CA GLY A 126 -9.50 1.97 -12.13
C GLY A 126 -10.93 1.44 -12.04
N VAL A 127 -11.55 1.10 -13.19
CA VAL A 127 -12.88 0.48 -13.22
C VAL A 127 -12.91 -0.85 -12.49
N MET A 128 -11.91 -1.70 -12.71
CA MET A 128 -11.85 -3.03 -12.11
C MET A 128 -11.59 -3.00 -10.60
N VAL A 129 -10.67 -2.14 -10.14
CA VAL A 129 -10.41 -1.94 -8.71
C VAL A 129 -11.64 -1.36 -8.02
N MET A 130 -12.28 -0.35 -8.63
CA MET A 130 -13.50 0.25 -8.10
C MET A 130 -14.63 -0.78 -7.98
N HIS A 131 -14.81 -1.64 -8.99
CA HIS A 131 -15.77 -2.73 -8.93
C HIS A 131 -15.49 -3.68 -7.75
N ARG A 132 -14.23 -4.07 -7.55
CA ARG A 132 -13.83 -4.94 -6.43
C ARG A 132 -14.08 -4.28 -5.07
N LEU A 133 -13.73 -3.00 -4.90
CA LEU A 133 -13.96 -2.22 -3.68
C LEU A 133 -15.45 -2.16 -3.33
N VAL A 134 -16.29 -1.76 -4.29
CA VAL A 134 -17.74 -1.68 -4.10
C VAL A 134 -18.32 -3.05 -3.74
N ARG A 135 -17.89 -4.11 -4.44
CA ARG A 135 -18.34 -5.48 -4.16
C ARG A 135 -17.98 -5.94 -2.75
N ILE A 136 -16.78 -5.61 -2.26
CA ILE A 136 -16.34 -5.95 -0.91
C ILE A 136 -17.19 -5.19 0.13
N LEU A 137 -17.37 -3.89 -0.06
CA LEU A 137 -18.09 -3.04 0.89
C LEU A 137 -19.61 -3.31 0.91
N ARG A 138 -20.21 -3.79 -0.19
CA ARG A 138 -21.63 -4.22 -0.25
C ARG A 138 -21.90 -5.56 0.43
N ARG A 139 -20.91 -6.45 0.58
CA ARG A 139 -21.14 -7.76 1.22
C ARG A 139 -21.51 -7.58 2.69
N LYS A 140 -22.67 -8.12 3.06
CA LYS A 140 -23.09 -8.36 4.46
C LYS A 140 -22.55 -9.74 4.88
N GLY A 141 -21.70 -9.80 5.91
CA GLY A 141 -21.35 -11.08 6.57
C GLY A 141 -19.91 -11.61 6.44
N ARG A 142 -19.03 -11.05 5.59
CA ARG A 142 -17.58 -11.30 5.72
C ARG A 142 -16.85 -9.97 5.92
N SER A 143 -16.18 -9.80 7.06
CA SER A 143 -15.21 -8.72 7.21
C SER A 143 -14.01 -9.06 6.34
N TYR A 144 -13.82 -8.30 5.26
CA TYR A 144 -12.52 -8.24 4.63
C TYR A 144 -11.54 -7.58 5.62
N ASP A 145 -10.25 -7.86 5.51
CA ASP A 145 -9.28 -7.17 6.37
C ASP A 145 -9.30 -5.66 6.06
N ASP A 146 -9.68 -4.86 7.04
CA ASP A 146 -9.78 -3.40 6.92
C ASP A 146 -8.44 -2.78 6.50
N ARG A 147 -7.31 -3.36 6.95
CA ARG A 147 -5.96 -2.88 6.55
C ARG A 147 -5.70 -3.10 5.07
N LEU A 148 -6.02 -4.30 4.56
CA LEU A 148 -5.90 -4.61 3.14
C LEU A 148 -6.82 -3.71 2.31
N LEU A 149 -8.00 -3.40 2.83
CA LEU A 149 -8.96 -2.53 2.16
C LEU A 149 -8.47 -1.07 2.13
N PHE A 150 -7.92 -0.56 3.24
CA PHE A 150 -7.27 0.75 3.28
C PHE A 150 -6.08 0.83 2.34
N SER A 151 -5.19 -0.17 2.34
CA SER A 151 -4.05 -0.19 1.41
C SER A 151 -4.51 -0.20 -0.04
N ALA A 152 -5.55 -0.99 -0.37
CA ALA A 152 -6.14 -0.98 -1.70
C ALA A 152 -6.71 0.39 -2.09
N ILE A 153 -7.37 1.09 -1.16
CA ILE A 153 -7.87 2.45 -1.34
C ILE A 153 -6.72 3.43 -1.61
N GLU A 154 -5.65 3.38 -0.84
CA GLU A 154 -4.47 4.25 -1.03
C GLU A 154 -3.75 3.98 -2.35
N LYS A 155 -3.53 2.71 -2.70
CA LYS A 155 -2.97 2.35 -4.01
C LYS A 155 -3.89 2.78 -5.15
N TYR A 156 -5.21 2.73 -4.96
CA TYR A 156 -6.17 3.22 -5.96
C TYR A 156 -6.12 4.75 -6.11
N LYS A 157 -5.96 5.52 -5.03
CA LYS A 157 -5.70 6.98 -5.11
C LYS A 157 -4.50 7.31 -5.99
N GLN A 158 -3.43 6.52 -5.91
CA GLN A 158 -2.24 6.72 -6.75
C GLN A 158 -2.53 6.45 -8.23
N VAL A 159 -3.33 5.43 -8.55
CA VAL A 159 -3.78 5.17 -9.94
C VAL A 159 -4.59 6.35 -10.47
N LEU A 160 -5.55 6.86 -9.71
CA LEU A 160 -6.35 8.02 -10.11
C LEU A 160 -5.53 9.30 -10.21
N LYS A 161 -4.54 9.48 -9.34
CA LYS A 161 -3.61 10.62 -9.42
C LYS A 161 -2.79 10.57 -10.72
N ARG A 162 -2.21 9.41 -11.05
CA ARG A 162 -1.48 9.22 -12.31
C ARG A 162 -2.36 9.50 -13.54
N LEU A 163 -3.63 9.11 -13.47
CA LEU A 163 -4.61 9.42 -14.50
C LEU A 163 -4.88 10.92 -14.62
N ASP A 164 -5.14 11.62 -13.50
CA ASP A 164 -5.33 13.08 -13.46
C ASP A 164 -4.11 13.83 -14.01
N ASP A 165 -2.89 13.42 -13.61
CA ASP A 165 -1.64 14.02 -14.05
C ASP A 165 -1.46 13.88 -15.58
N LYS A 166 -1.81 12.73 -16.16
CA LYS A 166 -1.77 12.51 -17.62
C LYS A 166 -2.78 13.40 -18.35
N LEU A 167 -4.01 13.50 -17.84
CA LEU A 167 -5.08 14.30 -18.46
C LEU A 167 -4.80 15.81 -18.35
N ARG A 168 -4.19 16.26 -17.24
CA ARG A 168 -3.82 17.66 -17.00
C ARG A 168 -2.98 18.27 -18.12
N SER A 169 -2.17 17.47 -18.81
CA SER A 169 -1.40 17.91 -19.98
C SER A 169 -2.24 18.51 -21.12
N LYS A 170 -3.54 18.20 -21.18
CA LYS A 170 -4.50 18.71 -22.17
C LYS A 170 -5.72 19.38 -21.54
N LYS A 171 -5.61 19.83 -20.29
CA LYS A 171 -6.68 20.54 -19.57
C LYS A 171 -7.27 21.72 -20.38
N ASN A 172 -6.42 22.54 -20.99
CA ASN A 172 -6.89 23.69 -21.80
C ASN A 172 -7.75 23.25 -23.00
N VAL A 173 -7.54 22.03 -23.52
CA VAL A 173 -8.32 21.47 -24.65
C VAL A 173 -9.68 20.98 -24.15
N SER A 174 -9.74 20.28 -23.02
CA SER A 174 -11.00 19.85 -22.42
C SER A 174 -11.87 21.04 -22.01
N GLU A 175 -11.28 22.06 -21.39
CA GLU A 175 -11.96 23.31 -21.00
C GLU A 175 -12.48 24.09 -22.20
N LYS A 176 -11.66 24.24 -23.27
CA LYS A 176 -12.13 24.83 -24.54
C LYS A 176 -13.30 24.04 -25.14
N ASN A 177 -13.34 22.73 -24.91
CA ASN A 177 -14.46 21.89 -25.32
C ASN A 177 -15.70 22.00 -24.40
N GLY A 178 -15.61 22.79 -23.33
CA GLY A 178 -16.68 23.08 -22.39
C GLY A 178 -16.73 22.13 -21.19
N PHE A 179 -15.62 21.44 -20.89
CA PHE A 179 -15.46 20.73 -19.63
C PHE A 179 -15.28 21.75 -18.49
N MET A 180 -16.21 21.76 -17.53
CA MET A 180 -16.14 22.58 -16.33
C MET A 180 -16.27 21.65 -15.13
N ARG A 181 -15.15 21.40 -14.45
CA ARG A 181 -15.07 20.39 -13.38
C ARG A 181 -16.04 20.72 -12.24
N GLU A 182 -16.08 21.99 -11.85
CA GLU A 182 -16.88 22.54 -10.76
C GLU A 182 -18.40 22.36 -11.00
N THR A 183 -18.83 22.34 -12.26
CA THR A 183 -20.23 22.13 -12.64
C THR A 183 -20.60 20.66 -12.79
N ILE A 184 -19.65 19.84 -13.28
CA ILE A 184 -19.89 18.43 -13.60
C ILE A 184 -19.78 17.55 -12.35
N GLU A 185 -18.80 17.82 -11.48
CA GLU A 185 -18.48 16.99 -10.32
C GLU A 185 -19.65 16.83 -9.33
N PRO A 186 -20.44 17.87 -8.97
CA PRO A 186 -21.59 17.71 -8.07
C PRO A 186 -22.67 16.77 -8.65
N ASN A 187 -22.96 16.90 -9.94
CA ASN A 187 -23.92 16.03 -10.63
C ASN A 187 -23.48 14.56 -10.63
N ILE A 188 -22.16 14.33 -10.77
CA ILE A 188 -21.58 12.99 -10.69
C ILE A 188 -21.65 12.47 -9.25
N TYR A 189 -21.37 13.31 -8.26
CA TYR A 189 -21.44 12.93 -6.84
C TYR A 189 -22.83 12.41 -6.46
N ASP A 190 -23.90 13.07 -6.91
CA ASP A 190 -25.27 12.63 -6.66
C ASP A 190 -25.57 11.24 -7.24
N LEU A 191 -25.01 10.92 -8.42
CA LEU A 191 -25.14 9.59 -9.03
C LEU A 191 -24.40 8.50 -8.23
N TRP A 192 -23.31 8.85 -7.55
CA TRP A 192 -22.50 7.93 -6.76
C TRP A 192 -22.97 7.77 -5.33
N LYS A 193 -23.68 8.74 -4.76
CA LYS A 193 -24.17 8.74 -3.38
C LYS A 193 -24.93 7.44 -3.02
N SER A 194 -25.72 6.92 -3.96
CA SER A 194 -26.53 5.71 -3.79
C SER A 194 -25.85 4.40 -4.23
N ILE A 195 -24.53 4.37 -4.43
CA ILE A 195 -23.82 3.15 -4.85
C ILE A 195 -23.90 2.02 -3.81
N PHE A 196 -23.99 2.37 -2.53
CA PHE A 196 -24.07 1.44 -1.41
C PHE A 196 -25.48 1.23 -0.87
N ASP A 197 -26.45 1.99 -1.38
CA ASP A 197 -27.84 1.79 -1.03
C ASP A 197 -28.24 0.40 -1.54
N GLU A 198 -28.77 -0.42 -0.64
CA GLU A 198 -29.46 -1.65 -1.05
C GLU A 198 -30.74 -1.17 -1.70
N GLU A 199 -30.74 -1.28 -3.02
CA GLU A 199 -31.76 -0.86 -3.97
C GLU A 199 -33.11 -0.54 -3.32
N ALA A 200 -33.53 0.72 -3.42
CA ALA A 200 -34.95 1.03 -3.48
C ALA A 200 -35.59 0.02 -4.44
N LYS A 201 -36.71 -0.59 -4.03
CA LYS A 201 -37.41 -1.73 -4.63
C LYS A 201 -37.90 -1.50 -6.06
N GLU A 202 -37.06 -1.02 -6.97
CA GLU A 202 -37.35 -0.88 -8.38
C GLU A 202 -37.18 -2.27 -9.01
N THR A 203 -38.25 -2.79 -9.60
CA THR A 203 -38.26 -4.12 -10.21
C THR A 203 -37.11 -4.22 -11.23
N THR A 204 -36.35 -5.31 -11.18
CA THR A 204 -35.18 -5.57 -12.05
C THR A 204 -35.47 -5.37 -13.54
N TYR A 205 -36.74 -5.53 -13.93
CA TYR A 205 -37.26 -5.27 -15.26
C TYR A 205 -37.18 -3.78 -15.67
N THR A 206 -37.66 -2.86 -14.82
CA THR A 206 -37.64 -1.40 -15.07
C THR A 206 -36.22 -0.87 -15.18
N LEU A 207 -35.30 -1.34 -14.32
CA LEU A 207 -33.88 -0.97 -14.40
C LEU A 207 -33.21 -1.46 -15.69
N LYS A 208 -33.60 -2.65 -16.17
CA LYS A 208 -33.10 -3.19 -17.44
C LYS A 208 -33.60 -2.36 -18.63
N GLU A 209 -34.86 -1.94 -18.63
CA GLU A 209 -35.42 -1.08 -19.68
C GLU A 209 -34.79 0.31 -19.68
N ILE A 210 -34.65 0.95 -18.51
CA ILE A 210 -33.92 2.22 -18.36
C ILE A 210 -32.50 2.08 -18.89
N ARG A 211 -31.80 1.00 -18.52
CA ARG A 211 -30.43 0.73 -19.00
C ARG A 211 -30.39 0.55 -20.51
N ASN A 212 -31.31 -0.20 -21.09
CA ASN A 212 -31.36 -0.41 -22.54
C ASN A 212 -31.63 0.90 -23.28
N SER A 213 -32.54 1.74 -22.76
CA SER A 213 -32.82 3.08 -23.28
C SER A 213 -31.61 4.00 -23.20
N ILE A 214 -30.82 3.93 -22.12
CA ILE A 214 -29.56 4.66 -22.00
C ILE A 214 -28.54 4.17 -23.05
N ILE A 215 -28.41 2.84 -23.19
CA ILE A 215 -27.48 2.22 -24.16
C ILE A 215 -27.83 2.65 -25.58
N SER A 216 -29.10 2.59 -25.97
CA SER A 216 -29.51 3.05 -27.30
C SER A 216 -29.27 4.57 -27.43
N GLY A 217 -29.70 5.36 -26.44
CA GLY A 217 -29.55 6.82 -26.44
C GLY A 217 -28.12 7.33 -26.65
N ILE A 218 -27.10 6.59 -26.16
CA ILE A 218 -25.68 6.95 -26.35
C ILE A 218 -24.99 6.19 -27.49
N PHE A 219 -25.28 4.91 -27.69
CA PHE A 219 -24.51 4.05 -28.60
C PHE A 219 -25.18 3.73 -29.94
N ASP A 220 -26.45 4.13 -30.17
CA ASP A 220 -27.10 4.01 -31.48
C ASP A 220 -26.26 4.58 -32.64
N PRO A 221 -25.57 5.74 -32.51
CA PRO A 221 -24.77 6.29 -33.61
C PRO A 221 -23.60 5.40 -34.07
N ILE A 222 -23.16 4.46 -33.23
CA ILE A 222 -22.08 3.51 -33.53
C ILE A 222 -22.59 2.07 -33.70
N SER A 223 -23.89 1.82 -33.54
CA SER A 223 -24.50 0.51 -33.74
C SER A 223 -24.32 0.05 -35.19
N GLY A 224 -23.95 -1.23 -35.38
CA GLY A 224 -23.66 -1.80 -36.71
C GLY A 224 -22.39 -1.29 -37.39
N LYS A 225 -21.65 -0.32 -36.82
CA LYS A 225 -20.42 0.22 -37.41
C LYS A 225 -19.19 -0.57 -36.94
N PRO A 226 -18.17 -0.77 -37.81
CA PRO A 226 -16.96 -1.48 -37.40
C PRO A 226 -16.25 -0.72 -36.27
N ILE A 227 -15.89 -1.46 -35.22
CA ILE A 227 -15.09 -0.94 -34.11
C ILE A 227 -13.76 -0.46 -34.67
N HIS A 228 -13.36 0.76 -34.31
CA HIS A 228 -12.09 1.34 -34.73
C HIS A 228 -10.92 0.40 -34.33
N ARG A 229 -10.11 -0.06 -35.30
CA ARG A 229 -9.08 -1.11 -35.12
C ARG A 229 -8.15 -0.85 -33.93
N LYS A 230 -7.74 0.42 -33.74
CA LYS A 230 -6.88 0.83 -32.61
C LYS A 230 -7.57 0.71 -31.24
N ILE A 231 -8.89 0.88 -31.16
CA ILE A 231 -9.68 0.75 -29.93
C ILE A 231 -9.91 -0.73 -29.61
N ARG A 232 -10.14 -1.53 -30.66
CA ARG A 232 -10.25 -2.99 -30.52
C ARG A 232 -8.96 -3.59 -29.96
N ALA A 233 -7.80 -3.13 -30.42
CA ALA A 233 -6.48 -3.58 -30.00
C ALA A 233 -6.08 -3.18 -28.56
N LEU A 234 -6.86 -2.33 -27.89
CA LEU A 234 -6.58 -1.97 -26.50
C LEU A 234 -6.70 -3.21 -25.59
N PRO A 235 -5.67 -3.50 -24.78
CA PRO A 235 -5.62 -4.70 -23.95
C PRO A 235 -6.63 -4.64 -22.81
N SER A 236 -7.11 -5.80 -22.38
CA SER A 236 -7.83 -5.92 -21.11
C SER A 236 -6.81 -6.24 -20.02
N HIS A 237 -6.72 -5.41 -18.99
CA HIS A 237 -5.77 -5.63 -17.89
C HIS A 237 -6.48 -6.11 -16.63
N THR A 238 -5.90 -7.13 -16.00
CA THR A 238 -6.28 -7.56 -14.66
C THR A 238 -5.45 -6.77 -13.65
N PRO A 239 -6.05 -5.86 -12.86
CA PRO A 239 -5.27 -5.08 -11.92
C PRO A 239 -4.71 -5.96 -10.80
N TYR A 240 -3.47 -5.65 -10.41
CA TYR A 240 -2.81 -6.21 -9.24
C TYR A 240 -3.56 -5.88 -7.94
N ILE A 241 -4.11 -4.66 -7.80
CA ILE A 241 -4.85 -4.24 -6.61
C ILE A 241 -6.10 -5.11 -6.43
N LEU A 242 -6.26 -5.70 -5.24
CA LEU A 242 -7.31 -6.68 -4.92
C LEU A 242 -7.33 -7.89 -5.87
N GLY A 243 -6.19 -8.23 -6.48
CA GLY A 243 -5.96 -9.49 -7.21
C GLY A 243 -5.72 -10.66 -6.25
N ILE A 244 -5.51 -11.86 -6.81
CA ILE A 244 -5.27 -13.08 -6.03
C ILE A 244 -4.02 -12.96 -5.16
N ASP A 245 -2.94 -12.36 -5.70
CA ASP A 245 -1.67 -12.19 -5.00
C ASP A 245 -1.61 -10.96 -4.10
N PHE A 246 -2.62 -10.08 -4.15
CA PHE A 246 -2.62 -8.82 -3.43
C PHE A 246 -2.47 -9.01 -1.92
N PRO A 247 -3.26 -9.85 -1.22
CA PRO A 247 -3.10 -10.06 0.21
C PRO A 247 -1.71 -10.57 0.59
N LYS A 248 -1.14 -11.48 -0.21
CA LYS A 248 0.20 -12.05 0.03
C LYS A 248 1.27 -10.98 -0.06
N GLN A 249 1.18 -10.08 -1.03
CA GLN A 249 2.16 -9.04 -1.25
C GLN A 249 2.02 -7.88 -0.24
N GLU A 250 0.80 -7.51 0.17
CA GLU A 250 0.58 -6.58 1.28
C GLU A 250 1.19 -7.12 2.58
N LEU A 251 0.98 -8.41 2.86
CA LEU A 251 1.53 -9.07 4.06
C LEU A 251 3.07 -9.11 4.02
N LYS A 252 3.68 -9.26 2.84
CA LYS A 252 5.14 -9.10 2.66
C LYS A 252 5.61 -7.69 2.99
N GLU A 253 4.92 -6.66 2.51
CA GLU A 253 5.23 -5.25 2.83
C GLU A 253 5.10 -4.98 4.34
N GLU A 254 4.09 -5.56 5.00
CA GLU A 254 3.87 -5.46 6.45
C GLU A 254 5.01 -6.14 7.23
N VAL A 255 5.42 -7.34 6.84
CA VAL A 255 6.56 -8.06 7.45
C VAL A 255 7.85 -7.25 7.37
N VAL A 256 8.10 -6.60 6.23
CA VAL A 256 9.27 -5.71 6.07
C VAL A 256 9.22 -4.57 7.08
N LYS A 257 8.06 -3.91 7.25
CA LYS A 257 7.89 -2.82 8.23
C LYS A 257 8.06 -3.31 9.66
N LEU A 258 7.48 -4.44 10.02
CA LEU A 258 7.62 -5.05 11.35
C LEU A 258 9.07 -5.44 11.65
N GLY A 259 9.78 -5.96 10.65
CA GLY A 259 11.21 -6.27 10.77
C GLY A 259 12.09 -5.03 10.96
N ILE A 260 11.81 -3.95 10.22
CA ILE A 260 12.46 -2.65 10.40
C ILE A 260 12.24 -2.16 11.83
N GLU A 261 11.00 -2.14 12.32
CA GLU A 261 10.69 -1.67 13.66
C GLU A 261 11.37 -2.50 14.75
N LEU A 262 11.30 -3.83 14.63
CA LEU A 262 12.00 -4.74 15.53
C LEU A 262 13.49 -4.44 15.56
N SER A 263 14.10 -4.17 14.40
CA SER A 263 15.52 -3.81 14.31
C SER A 263 15.81 -2.47 14.97
N LEU A 264 14.95 -1.46 14.79
CA LEU A 264 15.10 -0.15 15.41
C LEU A 264 15.00 -0.24 16.93
N LEU A 265 14.11 -1.08 17.47
CA LEU A 265 13.99 -1.30 18.92
C LEU A 265 15.20 -2.06 19.51
N VAL A 266 15.75 -3.03 18.76
CA VAL A 266 17.01 -3.69 19.13
C VAL A 266 18.16 -2.67 19.13
N ALA A 267 18.28 -1.86 18.07
CA ALA A 267 19.28 -0.81 17.98
C ALA A 267 19.15 0.18 19.14
N GLN A 268 17.94 0.70 19.40
CA GLN A 268 17.67 1.61 20.52
C GLN A 268 18.10 1.00 21.86
N SER A 269 17.85 -0.30 22.06
CA SER A 269 18.31 -1.03 23.26
C SER A 269 19.83 -1.08 23.35
N MET A 270 20.52 -1.32 22.24
CA MET A 270 21.98 -1.35 22.18
C MET A 270 22.60 0.05 22.38
N PHE A 271 21.98 1.10 21.84
CA PHE A 271 22.41 2.49 22.06
C PHE A 271 22.15 2.95 23.50
N PHE A 272 21.06 2.49 24.10
CA PHE A 272 20.79 2.73 25.51
C PHE A 272 21.85 2.11 26.41
N MET A 273 22.25 0.86 26.12
CA MET A 273 23.35 0.16 26.81
C MET A 273 24.74 0.53 26.27
N ARG A 274 24.88 1.57 25.45
CA ARG A 274 26.19 1.89 24.81
C ARG A 274 27.24 2.36 25.80
N ASP A 275 26.76 2.88 26.92
CA ASP A 275 27.55 3.29 28.05
C ASP A 275 27.80 2.13 29.05
N ASP A 276 27.11 0.99 28.93
CA ASP A 276 27.44 -0.20 29.73
C ASP A 276 28.73 -0.87 29.21
N ASP A 277 29.34 -1.73 30.05
CA ASP A 277 30.42 -2.65 29.66
C ASP A 277 30.09 -3.29 28.29
N TYR A 278 31.02 -3.14 27.33
CA TYR A 278 31.00 -3.75 25.98
C TYR A 278 30.44 -5.19 26.00
N ARG A 279 30.78 -5.95 27.03
CA ARG A 279 30.34 -7.33 27.24
C ARG A 279 28.83 -7.46 27.45
N SER A 280 28.18 -6.52 28.14
CA SER A 280 26.74 -6.54 28.42
C SER A 280 25.90 -6.34 27.15
N THR A 281 26.28 -5.38 26.30
CA THR A 281 25.60 -5.11 25.02
C THR A 281 25.74 -6.31 24.07
N LEU A 282 26.94 -6.88 23.97
CA LEU A 282 27.22 -8.08 23.18
C LEU A 282 26.51 -9.31 23.72
N TRP A 283 26.45 -9.48 25.04
CA TRP A 283 25.76 -10.59 25.67
C TRP A 283 24.24 -10.51 25.46
N PHE A 284 23.65 -9.32 25.59
CA PHE A 284 22.24 -9.12 25.24
C PHE A 284 21.96 -9.53 23.80
N TYR A 285 22.81 -9.08 22.87
CA TYR A 285 22.65 -9.35 21.45
C TYR A 285 22.83 -10.83 21.09
N LEU A 286 23.88 -11.46 21.62
CA LEU A 286 24.12 -12.90 21.47
C LEU A 286 22.97 -13.70 22.05
N LYS A 287 22.46 -13.29 23.22
CA LYS A 287 21.40 -14.03 23.88
C LYS A 287 20.05 -13.88 23.17
N LEU A 288 19.77 -12.72 22.58
CA LEU A 288 18.65 -12.55 21.66
C LEU A 288 18.78 -13.48 20.45
N TRP A 289 19.98 -13.62 19.88
CA TRP A 289 20.23 -14.52 18.77
C TRP A 289 20.01 -15.99 19.17
N ILE A 290 20.61 -16.44 20.28
CA ILE A 290 20.44 -17.80 20.80
C ILE A 290 18.96 -18.09 21.06
N ASP A 291 18.23 -17.17 21.72
CA ASP A 291 16.81 -17.35 22.01
C ASP A 291 15.96 -17.38 20.73
N ALA A 292 16.37 -16.67 19.68
CA ALA A 292 15.71 -16.67 18.37
C ALA A 292 15.97 -17.95 17.56
N THR A 293 17.13 -18.58 17.74
CA THR A 293 17.56 -19.78 16.99
C THR A 293 17.43 -21.07 17.78
N LYS A 294 17.04 -21.02 19.07
CA LYS A 294 17.04 -22.14 20.02
C LYS A 294 16.30 -23.39 19.53
N ASP A 295 15.22 -23.20 18.77
CA ASP A 295 14.32 -24.27 18.32
C ASP A 295 14.39 -24.50 16.80
N ARG A 296 15.44 -24.02 16.10
CA ARG A 296 15.53 -24.06 14.63
C ARG A 296 16.92 -24.44 14.14
N ASP A 297 16.95 -25.23 13.07
CA ASP A 297 18.17 -25.52 12.30
C ASP A 297 18.65 -24.25 11.58
N GLN A 298 19.48 -23.45 12.26
CA GLN A 298 20.45 -22.43 11.79
C GLN A 298 20.08 -21.38 10.72
N ASP A 299 18.91 -21.41 10.06
CA ASP A 299 18.62 -20.66 8.84
C ASP A 299 17.40 -19.71 9.03
N SER A 300 17.35 -18.98 10.16
CA SER A 300 16.29 -17.97 10.44
C SER A 300 16.54 -16.67 9.66
N PRO A 301 15.79 -16.36 8.59
CA PRO A 301 16.01 -15.17 7.77
C PRO A 301 15.77 -13.84 8.51
N VAL A 302 14.97 -13.88 9.58
CA VAL A 302 14.74 -12.73 10.47
C VAL A 302 15.94 -12.50 11.37
N ALA A 303 16.45 -13.55 12.02
CA ALA A 303 17.62 -13.44 12.90
C ALA A 303 18.88 -13.00 12.12
N GLU A 304 19.10 -13.53 10.92
CA GLU A 304 20.20 -13.10 10.03
C GLU A 304 20.19 -11.60 9.74
N ARG A 305 19.01 -11.01 9.51
CA ARG A 305 18.88 -9.57 9.19
C ARG A 305 19.06 -8.71 10.43
N LEU A 306 18.50 -9.13 11.56
CA LEU A 306 18.75 -8.46 12.85
C LEU A 306 20.24 -8.49 13.21
N LEU A 307 20.93 -9.59 12.88
CA LEU A 307 22.38 -9.72 12.99
C LEU A 307 23.13 -8.73 12.09
N TYR A 308 22.74 -8.68 10.83
CA TYR A 308 23.39 -7.80 9.87
C TYR A 308 23.23 -6.31 10.24
N VAL A 309 22.03 -5.92 10.66
CA VAL A 309 21.66 -4.52 10.93
C VAL A 309 22.38 -3.95 12.15
N ASN A 310 22.53 -4.72 13.23
CA ASN A 310 22.99 -4.18 14.49
C ASN A 310 24.48 -4.44 14.79
N TYR A 311 25.17 -5.22 13.95
CA TYR A 311 26.61 -5.47 14.10
C TYR A 311 27.47 -4.21 14.00
N ASP A 312 27.07 -3.23 13.18
CA ASP A 312 27.86 -2.00 12.97
C ASP A 312 27.73 -1.00 14.15
N ILE A 313 26.89 -1.31 15.15
CA ILE A 313 26.78 -0.54 16.39
C ILE A 313 27.95 -0.91 17.30
N LYS A 314 29.08 -0.20 17.15
CA LYS A 314 30.25 -0.37 18.03
C LYS A 314 29.98 0.24 19.42
N PRO A 315 30.15 -0.53 20.51
CA PRO A 315 30.20 0.02 21.86
C PRO A 315 31.39 0.98 21.99
N LYS A 316 31.32 1.94 22.92
CA LYS A 316 32.47 2.80 23.22
C LYS A 316 33.32 2.10 24.28
N ASP A 317 34.64 2.07 24.08
CA ASP A 317 35.57 1.72 25.16
C ASP A 317 35.64 2.91 26.13
N LYS A 318 34.82 2.86 27.18
CA LYS A 318 34.95 3.75 28.34
C LYS A 318 34.85 2.93 29.61
N GLU A 319 35.79 3.15 30.53
CA GLU A 319 35.65 2.70 31.92
C GLU A 319 34.50 3.50 32.58
N PHE A 320 33.65 2.79 33.30
CA PHE A 320 32.51 3.37 34.01
C PHE A 320 32.81 3.52 35.50
N GLU A 321 32.42 4.66 36.07
CA GLU A 321 32.63 5.01 37.48
C GLU A 321 31.43 4.69 38.41
N ASN A 322 30.33 4.09 37.92
CA ASN A 322 29.11 3.96 38.76
C ASN A 322 28.25 2.70 38.51
N ASP A 323 28.23 1.78 39.49
CA ASP A 323 27.55 0.47 39.41
C ASP A 323 26.01 0.54 39.46
N ASP A 324 25.43 1.57 40.08
CA ASP A 324 23.97 1.70 40.22
C ASP A 324 23.25 1.99 38.89
N ALA A 325 23.88 2.78 38.01
CA ALA A 325 23.36 3.06 36.67
C ALA A 325 23.30 1.80 35.80
N ARG A 326 24.32 0.93 35.91
CA ARG A 326 24.44 -0.35 35.21
C ARG A 326 23.29 -1.30 35.55
N TRP A 327 22.88 -1.35 36.83
CA TRP A 327 21.80 -2.21 37.28
C TRP A 327 20.43 -1.78 36.71
N VAL A 328 20.16 -0.48 36.66
CA VAL A 328 18.90 0.07 36.13
C VAL A 328 18.78 -0.21 34.63
N GLN A 329 19.84 0.02 33.85
CA GLN A 329 19.86 -0.24 32.40
C GLN A 329 19.66 -1.73 32.10
N SER A 330 20.43 -2.60 32.78
CA SER A 330 20.32 -4.06 32.66
C SER A 330 18.93 -4.58 33.04
N LYS A 331 18.28 -4.00 34.06
CA LYS A 331 16.95 -4.41 34.51
C LYS A 331 15.87 -4.09 33.47
N VAL A 332 15.88 -2.89 32.89
CA VAL A 332 14.92 -2.50 31.83
C VAL A 332 15.05 -3.44 30.63
N ILE A 333 16.27 -3.70 30.18
CA ILE A 333 16.54 -4.57 29.03
C ILE A 333 16.18 -6.04 29.30
N ARG A 334 16.38 -6.52 30.53
CA ARG A 334 15.95 -7.89 30.91
C ARG A 334 14.43 -8.06 30.80
N THR A 335 13.66 -7.01 31.08
CA THR A 335 12.18 -7.08 30.99
C THR A 335 11.66 -7.07 29.56
N THR A 336 12.40 -6.53 28.58
CA THR A 336 12.00 -6.52 27.15
C THR A 336 12.37 -7.80 26.41
N ARG A 337 13.35 -8.56 26.92
CA ARG A 337 13.90 -9.75 26.24
C ARG A 337 12.85 -10.80 25.84
N LYS A 338 11.88 -11.11 26.70
CA LYS A 338 10.81 -12.07 26.38
C LYS A 338 9.95 -11.57 25.21
N ASP A 339 9.66 -10.29 25.18
CA ASP A 339 8.87 -9.66 24.12
C ASP A 339 9.67 -9.64 22.80
N PHE A 340 10.98 -9.35 22.85
CA PHE A 340 11.86 -9.44 21.67
C PHE A 340 11.89 -10.85 21.09
N ALA A 341 12.10 -11.87 21.93
CA ALA A 341 12.14 -13.27 21.50
C ALA A 341 10.79 -13.71 20.90
N ALA A 342 9.66 -13.23 21.44
CA ALA A 342 8.33 -13.49 20.88
C ALA A 342 8.17 -12.82 19.50
N GLY A 343 8.52 -11.53 19.38
CA GLY A 343 8.44 -10.78 18.13
C GLY A 343 9.30 -11.39 17.02
N ILE A 344 10.54 -11.80 17.33
CA ILE A 344 11.43 -12.49 16.38
C ILE A 344 10.82 -13.81 15.91
N ARG A 345 10.34 -14.64 16.84
CA ARG A 345 9.78 -15.96 16.54
C ARG A 345 8.54 -15.88 15.66
N ASP A 346 7.63 -14.97 16.00
CA ASP A 346 6.37 -14.78 15.26
C ASP A 346 6.64 -14.17 13.88
N LEU A 347 7.57 -13.21 13.77
CA LEU A 347 8.00 -12.66 12.48
C LEU A 347 8.65 -13.73 11.60
N ASP A 348 9.48 -14.61 12.16
CA ASP A 348 10.14 -15.68 11.40
C ASP A 348 9.15 -16.77 10.96
N ARG A 349 8.14 -17.06 11.79
CA ARG A 349 7.02 -17.93 11.40
C ARG A 349 6.26 -17.33 10.21
N LEU A 350 5.98 -16.02 10.25
CA LEU A 350 5.28 -15.33 9.16
C LEU A 350 6.09 -15.34 7.86
N VAL A 351 7.40 -15.09 7.93
CA VAL A 351 8.31 -15.16 6.77
C VAL A 351 8.32 -16.57 6.17
N THR A 352 8.35 -17.60 7.01
CA THR A 352 8.35 -19.00 6.56
C THR A 352 7.05 -19.31 5.80
N ILE A 353 5.90 -18.91 6.33
CA ILE A 353 4.59 -19.06 5.67
C ILE A 353 4.58 -18.35 4.30
N LEU A 354 5.10 -17.11 4.25
CA LEU A 354 5.12 -16.30 3.02
C LEU A 354 6.09 -16.80 1.95
N ARG A 355 7.17 -17.48 2.35
CA ARG A 355 8.15 -18.13 1.46
C ARG A 355 7.64 -19.47 0.92
N GLY A 356 6.76 -20.16 1.64
CA GLY A 356 6.11 -21.39 1.19
C GLY A 356 4.86 -21.17 0.32
N GLU A 357 4.22 -22.29 -0.02
CA GLU A 357 2.90 -22.37 -0.68
C GLU A 357 1.73 -22.54 0.31
N GLY A 358 1.97 -22.31 1.61
CA GLY A 358 0.97 -22.51 2.66
C GLY A 358 -0.17 -21.48 2.68
N SER A 359 -1.28 -21.83 3.32
CA SER A 359 -2.41 -20.93 3.58
C SER A 359 -1.97 -19.78 4.50
N TYR A 360 -2.27 -18.54 4.10
CA TYR A 360 -2.01 -17.31 4.85
C TYR A 360 -3.19 -16.89 5.75
N SER A 361 -4.13 -17.80 6.01
CA SER A 361 -5.31 -17.55 6.86
C SER A 361 -4.95 -17.00 8.24
N ASP A 362 -3.80 -17.42 8.78
CA ASP A 362 -3.36 -17.10 10.14
C ASP A 362 -2.42 -15.88 10.18
N GLY A 363 -2.11 -15.28 9.01
CA GLY A 363 -1.14 -14.18 8.89
C GLY A 363 -1.50 -12.97 9.77
N ARG A 364 -2.80 -12.67 9.92
CA ARG A 364 -3.29 -11.53 10.72
C ARG A 364 -3.12 -11.73 12.22
N GLU A 365 -3.37 -12.94 12.71
CA GLU A 365 -3.17 -13.25 14.12
C GLU A 365 -1.69 -13.11 14.48
N ILE A 366 -0.82 -13.59 13.59
CA ILE A 366 0.63 -13.51 13.75
C ILE A 366 1.10 -12.05 13.68
N THR A 367 0.65 -11.23 12.72
CA THR A 367 1.04 -9.80 12.67
C THR A 367 0.59 -9.05 13.91
N SER A 368 -0.63 -9.31 14.41
CA SER A 368 -1.16 -8.67 15.61
C SER A 368 -0.34 -9.00 16.86
N ARG A 369 0.09 -10.27 17.00
CA ARG A 369 0.99 -10.69 18.08
C ARG A 369 2.36 -10.02 18.01
N ILE A 370 2.92 -9.88 16.81
CA ILE A 370 4.20 -9.17 16.62
C ILE A 370 4.02 -7.71 17.04
N GLU A 371 2.98 -7.04 16.57
CA GLU A 371 2.70 -5.65 16.94
C GLU A 371 2.51 -5.46 18.45
N GLU A 372 1.81 -6.37 19.12
CA GLU A 372 1.65 -6.35 20.59
C GLU A 372 2.96 -6.61 21.35
N ALA A 373 3.88 -7.37 20.77
CA ALA A 373 5.21 -7.58 21.33
C ALA A 373 6.07 -6.32 21.17
N LEU A 374 6.14 -5.77 19.95
CA LEU A 374 6.81 -4.50 19.66
C LEU A 374 6.25 -3.40 20.56
N LYS A 375 4.91 -3.30 20.61
CA LYS A 375 4.13 -3.09 21.84
C LYS A 375 4.81 -2.61 23.10
N ARG A 376 4.89 -3.64 23.92
CA ARG A 376 5.44 -3.70 25.26
C ARG A 376 6.90 -3.28 25.25
N ILE A 377 7.65 -3.54 24.17
CA ILE A 377 9.05 -3.14 24.06
C ILE A 377 9.18 -1.62 23.97
N ASP A 378 8.50 -0.95 23.04
CA ASP A 378 8.56 0.52 22.91
C ASP A 378 8.06 1.20 24.18
N ASP A 379 6.98 0.69 24.80
CA ASP A 379 6.46 1.25 26.05
C ASP A 379 7.48 1.14 27.19
N LYS A 380 8.23 0.03 27.27
CA LYS A 380 9.34 -0.15 28.24
C LYS A 380 10.57 0.69 27.90
N LEU A 381 10.86 0.94 26.63
CA LEU A 381 11.99 1.76 26.17
C LEU A 381 11.65 3.26 26.09
N ARG A 382 10.40 3.65 26.38
CA ARG A 382 9.97 5.05 26.30
C ARG A 382 10.78 5.95 27.23
N CYS A 383 11.07 5.49 28.45
CA CYS A 383 11.87 6.23 29.42
C CYS A 383 13.36 6.27 29.07
N THR A 384 13.83 5.42 28.15
CA THR A 384 15.24 5.29 27.78
C THR A 384 15.60 6.03 26.48
N LYS A 385 14.57 6.59 25.81
CA LYS A 385 14.70 7.20 24.49
C LYS A 385 15.71 8.36 24.47
N LYS A 386 15.63 9.27 25.45
CA LYS A 386 16.53 10.43 25.55
C LYS A 386 18.00 9.99 25.65
N ASN A 387 18.29 9.03 26.53
CA ASN A 387 19.64 8.48 26.71
C ASN A 387 20.14 7.80 25.43
N SER A 388 19.29 7.03 24.74
CA SER A 388 19.68 6.40 23.48
C SER A 388 20.02 7.42 22.39
N GLU A 389 19.26 8.52 22.30
CA GLU A 389 19.49 9.62 21.34
C GLU A 389 20.79 10.38 21.67
N GLU A 390 21.03 10.67 22.95
CA GLU A 390 22.30 11.24 23.45
C GLU A 390 23.50 10.33 23.12
N ASN A 391 23.30 9.01 23.12
CA ASN A 391 24.30 8.02 22.73
C ASN A 391 24.46 7.85 21.21
N GLY A 392 23.77 8.66 20.42
CA GLY A 392 23.89 8.73 18.96
C GLY A 392 22.88 7.89 18.20
N PHE A 393 21.80 7.42 18.85
CA PHE A 393 20.71 6.75 18.14
C PHE A 393 19.92 7.76 17.30
N ALA A 394 20.06 7.67 15.98
CA ALA A 394 19.27 8.44 15.02
C ALA A 394 18.31 7.51 14.28
N ARG A 395 17.07 7.42 14.76
CA ARG A 395 16.05 6.48 14.24
C ARG A 395 15.86 6.57 12.73
N GLU A 396 15.73 7.79 12.18
CA GLU A 396 15.47 8.01 10.75
C GLU A 396 16.64 7.60 9.85
N VAL A 397 17.87 7.84 10.32
CA VAL A 397 19.10 7.45 9.60
C VAL A 397 19.22 5.92 9.60
N MET A 398 19.00 5.30 10.76
CA MET A 398 19.04 3.84 10.89
C MET A 398 17.95 3.19 10.03
N GLU A 399 16.72 3.71 10.05
CA GLU A 399 15.61 3.20 9.24
C GLU A 399 15.97 3.16 7.74
N SER A 400 16.56 4.25 7.23
CA SER A 400 16.99 4.34 5.83
C SER A 400 18.07 3.32 5.48
N ASN A 401 19.01 3.05 6.40
CA ASN A 401 20.10 2.09 6.20
C ASN A 401 19.62 0.63 6.17
N ILE A 402 18.54 0.32 6.89
CA ILE A 402 18.07 -1.05 7.08
C ILE A 402 16.91 -1.43 6.14
N LEU A 403 16.29 -0.43 5.49
CA LEU A 403 15.16 -0.63 4.59
C LEU A 403 15.46 -1.64 3.47
N GLU A 404 16.59 -1.46 2.77
CA GLU A 404 17.00 -2.39 1.71
C GLU A 404 17.33 -3.78 2.27
N VAL A 405 17.85 -3.83 3.51
CA VAL A 405 18.16 -5.09 4.18
C VAL A 405 16.90 -5.93 4.36
N TRP A 406 15.82 -5.30 4.80
CA TRP A 406 14.53 -5.95 4.97
C TRP A 406 13.81 -6.20 3.64
N ARG A 407 13.93 -5.33 2.64
CA ARG A 407 13.36 -5.57 1.29
C ARG A 407 13.91 -6.82 0.62
N SER A 408 15.18 -7.15 0.86
CA SER A 408 15.80 -8.39 0.37
C SER A 408 15.17 -9.69 0.89
N LEU A 409 14.29 -9.63 1.91
CA LEU A 409 13.74 -10.80 2.60
C LEU A 409 13.02 -11.79 1.66
N PHE A 410 12.44 -11.29 0.58
CA PHE A 410 11.73 -12.09 -0.41
C PHE A 410 12.43 -12.13 -1.77
N ASP A 411 13.63 -11.55 -1.88
CA ASP A 411 14.45 -11.59 -3.10
C ASP A 411 15.51 -12.70 -2.98
N LYS A 412 15.45 -13.67 -3.90
CA LYS A 412 16.39 -14.80 -3.94
C LYS A 412 17.81 -14.34 -4.25
N ASN A 413 17.96 -13.37 -5.16
CA ASN A 413 19.27 -12.90 -5.63
C ASN A 413 19.98 -12.09 -4.54
N ALA A 414 19.22 -11.29 -3.77
CA ALA A 414 19.78 -10.51 -2.67
C ALA A 414 20.19 -11.38 -1.46
N LYS A 415 19.58 -12.55 -1.26
CA LYS A 415 19.96 -13.49 -0.18
C LYS A 415 21.39 -13.99 -0.35
N GLU A 416 21.81 -14.30 -1.57
CA GLU A 416 23.15 -14.84 -1.86
C GLU A 416 24.26 -13.81 -1.64
N ALA A 417 23.98 -12.53 -1.91
CA ALA A 417 24.96 -11.46 -1.81
C ALA A 417 25.47 -11.20 -0.38
N TRP A 418 24.62 -11.40 0.64
CA TRP A 418 24.96 -11.01 2.03
C TRP A 418 25.14 -12.20 2.98
N LYS A 419 24.66 -13.40 2.65
CA LYS A 419 24.84 -14.61 3.48
C LYS A 419 26.31 -14.86 3.87
N PRO A 420 27.31 -14.72 2.98
CA PRO A 420 28.73 -14.89 3.35
C PRO A 420 29.27 -13.81 4.31
N ARG A 421 28.67 -12.61 4.32
CA ARG A 421 29.05 -11.52 5.24
C ARG A 421 28.45 -11.74 6.63
N VAL A 422 27.20 -12.19 6.69
CA VAL A 422 26.52 -12.54 7.95
C VAL A 422 27.23 -13.70 8.65
N MET A 423 27.56 -14.78 7.92
CA MET A 423 28.25 -15.93 8.50
C MET A 423 29.63 -15.56 9.07
N ARG A 424 30.42 -14.75 8.38
CA ARG A 424 31.69 -14.23 8.92
C ARG A 424 31.48 -13.44 10.22
N ARG A 425 30.45 -12.59 10.26
CA ARG A 425 30.11 -11.78 11.45
C ARG A 425 29.63 -12.63 12.62
N ILE A 426 28.86 -13.70 12.38
CA ILE A 426 28.42 -14.64 13.42
C ILE A 426 29.64 -15.32 14.05
N VAL A 427 30.54 -15.86 13.23
CA VAL A 427 31.78 -16.49 13.71
C VAL A 427 32.56 -15.51 14.58
N SER A 428 32.76 -14.26 14.13
CA SER A 428 33.44 -13.24 14.94
C SER A 428 32.72 -12.91 16.25
N LEU A 429 31.38 -12.83 16.27
CA LEU A 429 30.60 -12.59 17.50
C LEU A 429 30.71 -13.75 18.48
N THR A 430 30.62 -14.99 17.98
CA THR A 430 30.78 -16.19 18.81
C THR A 430 32.19 -16.27 19.37
N ASP A 431 33.21 -15.94 18.58
CA ASP A 431 34.61 -15.91 19.03
C ASP A 431 34.86 -14.84 20.09
N ILE A 432 34.32 -13.63 19.90
CA ILE A 432 34.40 -12.52 20.88
C ILE A 432 33.70 -12.89 22.20
N CYS A 433 32.57 -13.59 22.12
CA CYS A 433 31.78 -13.98 23.28
C CYS A 433 32.19 -15.34 23.88
N LYS A 434 33.07 -16.10 23.24
CA LYS A 434 33.54 -17.42 23.70
C LYS A 434 34.08 -17.40 25.14
N PRO A 435 34.90 -16.41 25.55
CA PRO A 435 35.39 -16.32 26.93
C PRO A 435 34.28 -16.03 27.97
N LEU A 436 33.15 -15.48 27.54
CA LEU A 436 31.98 -15.21 28.39
C LEU A 436 31.07 -16.44 28.51
N LEU A 437 30.92 -17.20 27.41
CA LEU A 437 30.14 -18.44 27.39
C LEU A 437 30.77 -19.53 28.27
N GLU A 438 32.10 -19.64 28.27
CA GLU A 438 32.85 -20.61 29.08
C GLU A 438 32.82 -20.33 30.59
N LYS A 439 32.45 -19.10 31.02
CA LYS A 439 32.29 -18.72 32.44
C LYS A 439 30.87 -18.86 32.98
N THR A 440 29.90 -19.21 32.13
CA THR A 440 28.47 -19.26 32.49
C THR A 440 27.83 -20.64 32.30
N LEU A 441 28.62 -21.63 31.87
CA LEU A 441 28.37 -23.07 32.06
C LEU A 441 29.18 -23.52 33.27
#